data_AF-A0A535A7G1-F1
#
_entry.id   AF-A0A535A7G1-F1
#
_cell.length_a   1.000
_cell.length_b   1.000
_cell.length_c   1.000
_cell.angle_alpha   90.00
_cell.angle_beta   90.00
_cell.angle_gamma   90.00
#
_symmetry.space_group_name_H-M   'P 1'
#
loop_
_entity.id
_entity.type
_entity.pdbx_description
1 polymer ?
#
loop_
_entity_poly.entity_id
_entity_poly.type
_entity_poly.pdbx_seq_one_letter_code
_entity_poly.pdbx_strand_id
1 'polypeptide(L)' 'MAEGGHARLQFAQALDRLPPTHREAIELVKLQGLSTEAAAARVGTTPGALRVRAHRAYSALRRLA' A
#
# COMPACT_ATOMS: atom_id res chain seq x y z
N MET A 1 -8.01 14.01 -22.15
CA MET A 1 -8.71 13.63 -20.91
C MET A 1 -8.51 12.14 -20.63
N ALA A 2 -7.33 11.73 -20.14
CA ALA A 2 -7.05 10.36 -19.66
C ALA A 2 -5.84 10.29 -18.70
N GLU A 3 -5.52 11.36 -17.97
CA GLU A 3 -4.33 11.38 -17.11
C GLU A 3 -4.48 10.52 -15.83
N GLY A 4 -5.71 10.27 -15.37
CA GLY A 4 -5.95 9.52 -14.13
C GLY A 4 -5.61 8.02 -14.20
N GLY A 5 -5.67 7.42 -15.40
CA GLY A 5 -5.42 5.98 -15.58
C GLY A 5 -3.93 5.62 -15.52
N HIS A 6 -3.09 6.45 -16.11
CA HIS A 6 -1.64 6.22 -16.18
C HIS A 6 -0.99 6.23 -14.79
N ALA A 7 -1.32 7.22 -13.95
CA ALA A 7 -0.78 7.32 -12.59
C ALA A 7 -1.17 6.10 -11.73
N ARG A 8 -2.41 5.60 -11.87
CA ARG A 8 -2.87 4.42 -11.14
C ARG A 8 -2.16 3.14 -11.61
N LEU A 9 -1.89 3.01 -12.90
CA LEU A 9 -1.16 1.87 -13.47
C LEU A 9 0.30 1.87 -13.02
N GLN A 10 0.97 3.02 -13.07
CA GLN A 10 2.34 3.20 -12.59
C GLN A 10 2.46 2.90 -11.08
N PHE A 11 1.45 3.31 -10.30
CA PHE A 11 1.41 2.99 -8.88
C PHE A 11 1.27 1.48 -8.63
N ALA A 12 0.37 0.80 -9.34
CA ALA A 12 0.22 -0.66 -9.24
C ALA A 12 1.52 -1.41 -9.62
N GLN A 13 2.19 -0.99 -10.70
CA GLN A 13 3.49 -1.57 -11.11
C GLN A 13 4.59 -1.33 -10.07
N ALA A 14 4.61 -0.16 -9.42
CA ALA A 14 5.56 0.12 -8.35
C ALA A 14 5.31 -0.76 -7.11
N LEU A 15 4.04 -1.08 -6.82
CA LEU A 15 3.67 -1.97 -5.73
C LEU A 15 4.12 -3.42 -5.97
N ASP A 16 4.15 -3.90 -7.22
CA ASP A 16 4.64 -5.24 -7.55
C ASP A 16 6.13 -5.44 -7.25
N ARG A 17 6.90 -4.35 -7.11
CA ARG A 17 8.32 -4.39 -6.71
C ARG A 17 8.49 -4.45 -5.18
N LEU A 18 7.41 -4.37 -4.41
CA LEU A 18 7.46 -4.46 -2.95
C LEU A 18 7.32 -5.91 -2.46
N PRO A 19 7.87 -6.24 -1.28
CA PRO A 19 7.52 -7.45 -0.57
C PRO A 19 6.00 -7.57 -0.35
N PRO A 20 5.41 -8.79 -0.39
CA PRO A 20 3.96 -8.98 -0.33
C PRO A 20 3.28 -8.31 0.86
N THR A 21 3.90 -8.38 2.04
CA THR A 21 3.41 -7.77 3.29
C THR A 21 3.44 -6.25 3.28
N HIS A 22 4.33 -5.63 2.51
CA HIS A 22 4.37 -4.18 2.31
C HIS A 22 3.33 -3.73 1.29
N ARG A 23 3.18 -4.50 0.20
CA ARG A 23 2.16 -4.26 -0.82
C ARG A 23 0.75 -4.31 -0.24
N GLU A 24 0.41 -5.38 0.46
CA GLU A 24 -0.94 -5.60 1.01
C GLU A 24 -1.40 -4.45 1.93
N ALA A 25 -0.51 -3.94 2.79
CA ALA A 25 -0.83 -2.80 3.66
C ALA A 25 -1.19 -1.53 2.87
N ILE A 26 -0.49 -1.26 1.75
CA ILE A 26 -0.76 -0.10 0.91
C ILE A 26 -2.01 -0.30 0.07
N GLU A 27 -2.23 -1.49 -0.50
CA GLU A 27 -3.41 -1.79 -1.31
C GLU A 27 -4.70 -1.61 -0.51
N LEU A 28 -4.75 -2.16 0.71
CA LEU A 28 -5.92 -2.05 1.58
C LEU A 28 -6.25 -0.60 1.93
N VAL A 29 -5.25 0.22 2.22
CA VAL A 29 -5.46 1.62 2.65
C VAL A 29 -5.65 2.57 1.46
N LYS A 30 -4.89 2.42 0.38
CA LYS A 30 -4.85 3.37 -0.75
C LYS A 30 -5.68 2.95 -1.95
N LEU A 31 -5.83 1.67 -2.23
CA LEU A 31 -6.67 1.19 -3.34
C LEU A 31 -8.08 0.87 -2.87
N GLN A 32 -8.23 0.27 -1.68
CA GLN A 32 -9.54 -0.09 -1.12
C GLN A 32 -10.11 0.94 -0.15
N GLY A 33 -9.33 1.96 0.23
CA GLY A 33 -9.80 3.06 1.08
C GLY A 33 -10.13 2.64 2.52
N LEU A 34 -9.64 1.49 2.98
CA LEU A 34 -9.89 1.02 4.34
C LEU A 34 -9.17 1.91 5.36
N SER A 35 -9.81 2.08 6.53
CA SER A 35 -9.12 2.62 7.69
C SER A 35 -7.99 1.68 8.11
N THR A 36 -7.01 2.20 8.84
CA THR A 36 -5.90 1.38 9.37
C THR A 36 -6.41 0.25 10.26
N GLU A 37 -7.49 0.49 11.03
CA GLU A 37 -8.09 -0.51 11.90
C GLU A 37 -8.79 -1.62 11.12
N ALA A 38 -9.59 -1.27 10.11
CA ALA A 38 -10.27 -2.24 9.26
C ALA A 38 -9.28 -3.06 8.43
N ALA A 39 -8.25 -2.42 7.88
CA ALA A 39 -7.18 -3.11 7.17
C ALA A 39 -6.37 -4.04 8.09
N ALA A 40 -6.12 -3.64 9.34
CA ALA A 40 -5.39 -4.45 10.30
C ALA A 40 -6.17 -5.69 10.71
N ALA A 41 -7.47 -5.53 10.98
CA ALA A 41 -8.37 -6.64 11.24
C ALA A 41 -8.44 -7.61 10.04
N ARG A 42 -8.46 -7.08 8.81
CA ARG A 42 -8.52 -7.88 7.58
C ARG A 42 -7.30 -8.78 7.36
N VAL A 43 -6.11 -8.33 7.77
CA VAL A 43 -4.85 -9.09 7.63
C VAL A 43 -4.41 -9.77 8.93
N GLY A 44 -5.27 -9.79 9.96
CA GLY A 44 -4.99 -10.44 11.23
C GLY A 44 -3.82 -9.83 12.01
N THR A 45 -3.66 -8.50 11.98
CA THR A 45 -2.58 -7.78 12.68
C THR A 45 -3.12 -6.66 13.55
N THR A 46 -2.26 -6.05 14.38
CA THR A 46 -2.62 -4.84 15.13
C THR A 46 -2.53 -3.59 14.25
N PRO A 47 -3.34 -2.53 14.52
CA PRO A 47 -3.26 -1.26 13.79
C PRO A 47 -1.86 -0.64 13.82
N GLY A 48 -1.14 -0.75 14.94
CA GLY A 48 0.24 -0.27 15.07
C GLY A 48 1.20 -0.99 14.12
N ALA A 49 1.14 -2.33 14.07
CA ALA A 49 1.94 -3.12 13.14
C ALA A 49 1.61 -2.81 11.67
N LEU A 50 0.33 -2.57 11.34
CA LEU A 50 -0.06 -2.17 9.99
C LEU A 50 0.52 -0.79 9.62
N ARG A 51 0.51 0.20 10.52
CA ARG A 51 1.15 1.51 10.26
C ARG A 51 2.64 1.37 9.98
N VAL A 52 3.34 0.52 10.73
CA VAL A 52 4.77 0.25 10.49
C VAL A 52 4.98 -0.39 9.12
N ARG A 53 4.16 -1.38 8.74
CA ARG A 53 4.21 -1.98 7.39
C ARG A 53 3.99 -0.95 6.29
N ALA A 54 2.95 -0.12 6.42
CA ALA A 54 2.65 0.94 5.46
C ALA A 54 3.78 1.97 5.37
N HIS A 55 4.35 2.41 6.50
CA HIS A 55 5.48 3.31 6.50
C HIS A 55 6.69 2.72 5.77
N ARG A 56 7.05 1.46 6.07
CA ARG A 56 8.15 0.76 5.40
C ARG A 56 7.89 0.59 3.90
N ALA A 57 6.66 0.33 3.52
CA ALA A 57 6.23 0.24 2.13
C ALA A 57 6.43 1.57 1.38
N TYR A 58 6.00 2.71 1.97
CA TYR A 58 6.27 4.03 1.38
C TYR A 58 7.77 4.32 1.25
N SER A 59 8.56 3.99 2.28
CA SER A 59 10.02 4.18 2.22
C SER A 59 10.66 3.30 1.15
N ALA A 60 10.14 2.10 0.91
CA ALA A 60 10.59 1.22 -0.17
C ALA A 60 10.20 1.78 -1.54
N LEU A 61 8.97 2.25 -1.73
CA LEU A 61 8.53 2.89 -2.98
C LEU A 61 9.39 4.11 -3.33
N ARG A 62 9.72 4.94 -2.34
CA ARG A 62 10.62 6.10 -2.52
C ARG A 62 12.04 5.75 -2.95
N ARG A 63 12.50 4.52 -2.71
CA ARG A 63 13.82 4.04 -3.17
C ARG A 63 13.78 3.41 -4.57
N LEU A 64 12.58 3.12 -5.07
CA LEU A 64 12.37 2.49 -6.38
C LEU A 64 12.08 3.51 -7.49
N ALA A 65 11.66 4.71 -7.08
CA ALA A 65 11.60 5.93 -7.90
C ALA A 65 12.98 6.58 -7.98
#